data_AF-A0A3A6HXI5-F1
#
_entry.id   AF-A0A3A6HXI5-F1
#
_cell.length_a   1.000
_cell.length_b   1.000
_cell.length_c   1.000
_cell.angle_alpha   90.00
_cell.angle_beta   90.00
_cell.angle_gamma   90.00
#
_symmetry.space_group_name_H-M   'P 1'
#
loop_
_entity.id
_entity.type
_entity.pdbx_description
1 polymer ?
#
loop_
_entity_poly.entity_id
_entity_poly.type
_entity_poly.pdbx_seq_one_letter_code
_entity_poly.pdbx_strand_id
1 'polypeptide(L)'
;MGRYQNIVYLREKQWISGSPVMFNKGALLRDTSTGKNVLQLQFASVDIRTIRAVIVRIDCLDWTKKCVDALEHTFNDLSVKPGEVFGDREPIILNDENVRTFVFTVTNVIYEDETLNTEEYRLIGIKGPQDINSFGIYTEQFKKELMFSGFQTEGIVRPYISDGYWYCACGTMNPGTAGECIKCRVEKRKLAEISSEKYLDEKMREWQAQQKSERNKKNKMIAGLSGAFIICLAAGVLAVKIVIPNMHYAEAVKQMESGQYDAAIEGFSALGDFKDSPQQTVETIYRKALRIKENAESTEEYEEALSLLDSIKDRKACEDIIQKTKFDMAGFMLENAETVQDYLDAQDIYNSLADDMDCEEKLLECKYQIACLYSKTEDHAESARELFMELGEYRNSEKCLAELLAEHIELTDDYKQAYEYCENGSWDSALEILSEMDPNNESVKELSVKCYDLKYKAGLEYWSSKNYAEAFKEFNSIKDYKDSAEYLDKIKKIQEQQEAEKKAAAAESSVSLGELTSWLNGNWSGDGSYWKNVTFTKITDDSMMLDGTFTRESGRVGSAAKISKSSVQLVFNIDAFGFKDIIVVTKTGENSATVKFWSVTGEGIKGKADIIHLNR
;
A
#
# COMPACT_ATOMS: atom_id res chain seq x y z
N MET A 1 3.52 0.68 -14.81
CA MET A 1 3.68 -0.41 -13.82
C MET A 1 2.30 -0.89 -13.39
N GLY A 2 2.07 -2.20 -13.29
CA GLY A 2 0.77 -2.71 -12.81
C GLY A 2 0.46 -2.25 -11.38
N ARG A 3 -0.83 -2.01 -11.09
CA ARG A 3 -1.33 -1.51 -9.79
C ARG A 3 -0.96 -2.41 -8.60
N TYR A 4 -0.80 -3.72 -8.81
CA TYR A 4 -0.48 -4.66 -7.74
C TYR A 4 0.88 -5.31 -7.98
N GLN A 5 1.82 -5.07 -7.07
CA GLN A 5 3.13 -5.73 -7.06
C GLN A 5 3.12 -6.92 -6.11
N ASN A 6 3.60 -8.08 -6.54
CA ASN A 6 3.63 -9.27 -5.68
C ASN A 6 4.69 -9.15 -4.58
N ILE A 7 4.31 -9.38 -3.33
CA ILE A 7 5.24 -9.48 -2.19
C ILE A 7 5.53 -10.96 -1.88
N VAL A 8 4.48 -11.78 -1.71
CA VAL A 8 4.60 -13.21 -1.38
C VAL A 8 3.50 -14.03 -2.07
N TYR A 9 3.86 -15.17 -2.66
CA TYR A 9 2.90 -16.19 -3.07
C TYR A 9 2.64 -17.20 -1.94
N LEU A 10 1.37 -17.39 -1.60
CA LEU A 10 0.91 -18.40 -0.65
C LEU A 10 0.49 -19.65 -1.43
N ARG A 11 1.45 -20.56 -1.66
CA ARG A 11 1.25 -21.77 -2.51
C ARG A 11 0.91 -23.03 -1.72
N GLU A 12 1.23 -23.06 -0.43
CA GLU A 12 0.96 -24.22 0.42
C GLU A 12 -0.55 -24.34 0.69
N LYS A 13 -1.15 -25.45 0.26
CA LYS A 13 -2.55 -25.77 0.53
C LYS A 13 -2.72 -26.06 2.00
N GLN A 14 -3.81 -25.60 2.61
CA GLN A 14 -4.07 -25.84 4.03
C GLN A 14 -5.48 -26.38 4.27
N TRP A 15 -5.57 -27.40 5.12
CA TRP A 15 -6.83 -28.02 5.52
C TRP A 15 -6.66 -28.85 6.78
N ILE A 16 -7.73 -29.02 7.54
CA ILE A 16 -7.79 -29.92 8.70
C ILE A 16 -9.08 -30.76 8.65
N SER A 17 -9.02 -31.97 9.20
CA SER A 17 -10.16 -32.89 9.22
C SER A 17 -11.41 -32.25 9.81
N GLY A 18 -12.54 -32.43 9.14
CA GLY A 18 -13.84 -31.84 9.52
C GLY A 18 -14.13 -30.50 8.87
N SER A 19 -13.11 -29.74 8.44
CA SER A 19 -13.33 -28.41 7.85
C SER A 19 -14.10 -28.51 6.52
N PRO A 20 -15.23 -27.78 6.35
CA PRO A 20 -15.99 -27.72 5.08
C PRO A 20 -15.27 -26.97 3.97
N VAL A 21 -14.21 -26.23 4.31
CA VAL A 21 -13.45 -25.35 3.41
C VAL A 21 -11.97 -25.64 3.53
N MET A 22 -11.24 -25.59 2.42
CA MET A 22 -9.78 -25.61 2.40
C MET A 22 -9.22 -24.31 1.84
N PHE A 23 -8.03 -23.92 2.30
CA PHE A 23 -7.26 -22.87 1.66
C PHE A 23 -6.51 -23.44 0.45
N ASN A 24 -6.70 -22.83 -0.73
CA ASN A 24 -6.22 -23.36 -2.00
C ASN A 24 -4.91 -22.70 -2.48
N LYS A 25 -4.88 -21.37 -2.48
CA LYS A 25 -3.72 -20.52 -2.83
C LYS A 25 -4.03 -19.06 -2.50
N GLY A 26 -3.02 -18.21 -2.48
CA GLY A 26 -3.21 -16.76 -2.35
C GLY A 26 -1.96 -15.97 -2.65
N ALA A 27 -2.04 -14.66 -2.53
CA ALA A 27 -0.90 -13.77 -2.64
C ALA A 27 -1.05 -12.57 -1.71
N LEU A 28 0.08 -12.14 -1.15
CA LEU A 28 0.25 -10.84 -0.53
C LEU A 28 0.82 -9.89 -1.58
N LEU A 29 0.13 -8.79 -1.81
CA LEU A 29 0.40 -7.81 -2.85
C LEU A 29 0.62 -6.43 -2.20
N ARG A 30 1.40 -5.58 -2.86
CA ARG A 30 1.49 -4.13 -2.59
C ARG A 30 0.61 -3.44 -3.64
N ASP A 31 -0.41 -2.72 -3.20
CA ASP A 31 -1.15 -1.79 -4.06
C ASP A 31 -0.28 -0.54 -4.23
N THR A 32 0.27 -0.33 -5.43
CA THR A 32 1.21 0.75 -5.73
C THR A 32 0.53 2.11 -5.80
N SER A 33 -0.79 2.17 -6.01
CA SER A 33 -1.53 3.43 -6.01
C SER A 33 -1.88 3.91 -4.60
N THR A 34 -2.22 2.99 -3.69
CA THR A 34 -2.59 3.34 -2.30
C THR A 34 -1.44 3.21 -1.31
N GLY A 35 -0.35 2.55 -1.72
CA GLY A 35 0.75 2.19 -0.82
C GLY A 35 0.33 1.24 0.29
N LYS A 36 -0.75 0.46 0.13
CA LYS A 36 -1.18 -0.51 1.15
C LYS A 36 -0.87 -1.95 0.75
N ASN A 37 -0.71 -2.81 1.75
CA ASN A 37 -0.61 -4.24 1.51
C ASN A 37 -2.01 -4.85 1.41
N VAL A 38 -2.20 -5.74 0.45
CA VAL A 38 -3.47 -6.37 0.12
C VAL A 38 -3.28 -7.88 0.04
N LEU A 39 -4.17 -8.62 0.68
CA LEU A 39 -4.19 -10.06 0.66
C LEU A 39 -5.31 -10.55 -0.26
N GLN A 40 -4.96 -11.36 -1.25
CA GLN A 40 -5.91 -12.03 -2.14
C GLN A 40 -5.86 -13.53 -1.88
N LEU A 41 -6.99 -14.12 -1.48
CA LEU A 41 -7.06 -15.51 -1.03
C LEU A 41 -8.04 -16.30 -1.88
N GLN A 42 -7.69 -17.54 -2.21
CA GLN A 42 -8.60 -18.48 -2.84
C GLN A 42 -8.80 -19.67 -1.91
N PHE A 43 -10.06 -19.96 -1.61
CA PHE A 43 -10.51 -21.14 -0.87
C PHE A 43 -11.23 -22.10 -1.81
N ALA A 44 -11.48 -23.33 -1.36
CA ALA A 44 -12.28 -24.30 -2.08
C ALA A 44 -13.25 -25.01 -1.14
N SER A 45 -14.47 -25.28 -1.62
CA SER A 45 -15.44 -26.10 -0.90
C SER A 45 -15.02 -27.56 -0.94
N VAL A 46 -14.99 -28.19 0.24
CA VAL A 46 -14.78 -29.64 0.40
C VAL A 46 -16.01 -30.35 0.98
N ASP A 47 -17.14 -29.62 1.09
CA ASP A 47 -18.43 -30.14 1.53
C ASP A 47 -19.31 -30.50 0.32
N ILE A 48 -20.28 -31.38 0.54
CA ILE A 48 -21.27 -31.78 -0.46
C ILE A 48 -22.42 -30.79 -0.59
N ARG A 49 -22.62 -29.93 0.42
CA ARG A 49 -23.64 -28.88 0.43
C ARG A 49 -23.12 -27.61 -0.24
N THR A 50 -24.02 -26.86 -0.87
CA THR A 50 -23.73 -25.53 -1.42
C THR A 50 -23.48 -24.55 -0.28
N ILE A 51 -22.37 -23.82 -0.35
CA ILE A 51 -21.98 -22.82 0.65
C ILE A 51 -22.47 -21.44 0.21
N ARG A 52 -23.13 -20.73 1.13
CA ARG A 52 -23.68 -19.38 0.95
C ARG A 52 -22.81 -18.29 1.57
N ALA A 53 -22.15 -18.57 2.69
CA ALA A 53 -21.19 -17.65 3.29
C ALA A 53 -20.15 -18.38 4.15
N VAL A 54 -18.97 -17.79 4.27
CA VAL A 54 -17.86 -18.31 5.08
C VAL A 54 -17.21 -17.17 5.85
N ILE A 55 -17.00 -17.37 7.15
CA ILE A 55 -16.22 -16.46 7.99
C ILE A 55 -14.86 -17.09 8.27
N VAL A 56 -13.80 -16.33 8.01
CA VAL A 56 -12.41 -16.75 8.23
C VAL A 56 -11.71 -15.72 9.10
N ARG A 57 -11.17 -16.17 10.24
CA ARG A 57 -10.20 -15.41 11.02
C ARG A 57 -8.81 -15.59 10.42
N ILE A 58 -8.11 -14.49 10.22
CA ILE A 58 -6.80 -14.41 9.60
C ILE A 58 -5.86 -13.82 10.64
N ASP A 59 -5.01 -14.67 11.24
CA ASP A 59 -3.95 -14.20 12.12
C ASP A 59 -2.74 -13.81 11.24
N CYS A 60 -2.30 -12.55 11.33
CA CYS A 60 -1.26 -11.94 10.52
C CYS A 60 0.07 -11.96 11.28
N LEU A 61 1.08 -12.64 10.74
CA LEU A 61 2.37 -12.86 11.38
C LEU A 61 3.50 -12.16 10.62
N ASP A 62 4.41 -11.55 11.36
CA ASP A 62 5.64 -10.96 10.83
C ASP A 62 6.70 -12.02 10.44
N TRP A 63 7.87 -11.57 9.99
CA TRP A 63 8.99 -12.45 9.62
C TRP A 63 9.57 -13.27 10.80
N THR A 64 9.28 -12.89 12.04
CA THR A 64 9.65 -13.63 13.26
C THR A 64 8.59 -14.65 13.69
N LYS A 65 7.49 -14.77 12.94
CA LYS A 65 6.29 -15.56 13.27
C LYS A 65 5.54 -15.06 14.51
N LYS A 66 5.72 -13.79 14.87
CA LYS A 66 4.92 -13.15 15.91
C LYS A 66 3.63 -12.65 15.29
N CYS A 67 2.50 -12.91 15.93
CA CYS A 67 1.21 -12.33 15.53
C CYS A 67 1.26 -10.82 15.80
N VAL A 68 1.12 -10.02 14.74
CA VAL A 68 1.13 -8.55 14.80
C VAL A 68 -0.27 -7.96 14.62
N ASP A 69 -1.15 -8.68 13.94
CA ASP A 69 -2.54 -8.29 13.72
C ASP A 69 -3.44 -9.54 13.59
N ALA A 70 -4.74 -9.38 13.76
CA ALA A 70 -5.73 -10.43 13.48
C ALA A 70 -7.04 -9.78 13.01
N LEU A 71 -7.61 -10.32 11.93
CA LEU A 71 -8.86 -9.81 11.38
C LEU A 71 -9.80 -10.95 11.01
N GLU A 72 -11.10 -10.69 11.06
CA GLU A 72 -12.14 -11.58 10.55
C GLU A 72 -12.64 -11.05 9.23
N HIS A 73 -12.70 -11.94 8.23
CA HIS A 73 -13.22 -11.62 6.92
C HIS A 73 -14.38 -12.55 6.59
N THR A 74 -15.45 -11.98 6.02
CA THR A 74 -16.66 -12.70 5.67
C THR A 74 -16.84 -12.69 4.17
N PHE A 75 -16.78 -13.88 3.56
CA PHE A 75 -17.17 -14.10 2.17
C PHE A 75 -18.68 -14.31 2.13
N ASN A 76 -19.42 -13.28 1.68
CA ASN A 76 -20.88 -13.28 1.58
C ASN A 76 -21.38 -13.53 0.15
N ASP A 77 -22.70 -13.69 0.00
CA ASP A 77 -23.39 -13.82 -1.29
C ASP A 77 -22.81 -14.90 -2.21
N LEU A 78 -22.33 -15.98 -1.59
CA LEU A 78 -21.76 -17.11 -2.30
C LEU A 78 -22.86 -18.06 -2.80
N SER A 79 -22.55 -18.80 -3.87
CA SER A 79 -23.29 -19.97 -4.33
C SER A 79 -22.28 -21.05 -4.73
N VAL A 80 -21.40 -21.41 -3.78
CA VAL A 80 -20.25 -22.26 -4.05
C VAL A 80 -20.68 -23.71 -4.01
N LYS A 81 -20.68 -24.36 -5.18
CA LYS A 81 -21.02 -25.78 -5.32
C LYS A 81 -19.87 -26.68 -4.84
N PRO A 82 -20.12 -27.97 -4.61
CA PRO A 82 -19.09 -28.91 -4.18
C PRO A 82 -17.85 -28.91 -5.08
N GLY A 83 -16.67 -28.65 -4.49
CA GLY A 83 -15.40 -28.61 -5.19
C GLY A 83 -15.12 -27.36 -6.03
N GLU A 84 -15.97 -26.33 -5.96
CA GLU A 84 -15.70 -25.01 -6.53
C GLU A 84 -14.80 -24.16 -5.63
N VAL A 85 -14.14 -23.17 -6.24
CA VAL A 85 -13.23 -22.22 -5.58
C VAL A 85 -13.90 -20.86 -5.40
N PHE A 86 -13.48 -20.09 -4.41
CA PHE A 86 -14.01 -18.75 -4.13
C PHE A 86 -12.98 -17.85 -3.43
N GLY A 87 -13.29 -16.56 -3.31
CA GLY A 87 -12.51 -15.54 -2.59
C GLY A 87 -11.46 -14.82 -3.42
N ASP A 88 -11.13 -15.31 -4.62
CA ASP A 88 -10.03 -14.81 -5.45
C ASP A 88 -10.31 -13.45 -6.12
N ARG A 89 -11.49 -12.87 -5.92
CA ARG A 89 -11.88 -11.57 -6.46
C ARG A 89 -11.93 -10.46 -5.42
N GLU A 90 -11.81 -10.80 -4.14
CA GLU A 90 -11.98 -9.84 -3.04
C GLU A 90 -10.64 -9.53 -2.38
N PRO A 91 -10.10 -8.31 -2.56
CA PRO A 91 -8.88 -7.88 -1.89
C PRO A 91 -9.13 -7.55 -0.42
N ILE A 92 -8.34 -8.15 0.48
CA ILE A 92 -8.38 -7.89 1.92
C ILE A 92 -7.24 -6.93 2.27
N ILE A 93 -7.56 -5.68 2.59
CA ILE A 93 -6.57 -4.65 2.94
C ILE A 93 -5.99 -4.95 4.32
N LEU A 94 -4.65 -4.92 4.43
CA LEU A 94 -3.93 -5.12 5.69
C LEU A 94 -3.48 -3.76 6.27
N ASN A 95 -3.52 -3.64 7.60
CA ASN A 95 -3.12 -2.42 8.30
C ASN A 95 -1.60 -2.36 8.57
N ASP A 96 -0.94 -3.51 8.73
CA ASP A 96 0.49 -3.60 9.02
C ASP A 96 1.30 -4.04 7.79
N GLU A 97 2.26 -3.21 7.38
CA GLU A 97 3.11 -3.46 6.21
C GLU A 97 4.15 -4.57 6.44
N ASN A 98 4.40 -4.97 7.69
CA ASN A 98 5.40 -5.97 8.07
C ASN A 98 4.88 -7.41 8.04
N VAL A 99 3.60 -7.62 7.77
CA VAL A 99 2.99 -8.95 7.68
C VAL A 99 3.62 -9.75 6.54
N ARG A 100 3.97 -11.02 6.80
CA ARG A 100 4.61 -11.92 5.81
C ARG A 100 3.98 -13.30 5.76
N THR A 101 3.41 -13.78 6.86
CA THR A 101 2.81 -15.12 6.95
C THR A 101 1.45 -15.05 7.60
N PHE A 102 0.61 -16.05 7.33
CA PHE A 102 -0.81 -16.02 7.69
C PHE A 102 -1.22 -17.37 8.26
N VAL A 103 -2.09 -17.35 9.27
CA VAL A 103 -2.79 -18.52 9.78
C VAL A 103 -4.28 -18.32 9.55
N PHE A 104 -4.91 -19.26 8.86
CA PHE A 104 -6.33 -19.20 8.55
C PHE A 104 -7.12 -20.10 9.51
N THR A 105 -8.16 -19.55 10.11
CA THR A 105 -9.12 -20.29 10.94
C THR A 105 -10.51 -20.07 10.37
N VAL A 106 -11.15 -21.13 9.85
CA VAL A 106 -12.55 -21.06 9.43
C VAL A 106 -13.42 -21.12 10.69
N THR A 107 -14.24 -20.10 10.94
CA THR A 107 -15.04 -19.98 12.17
C THR A 107 -16.51 -20.28 11.93
N ASN A 108 -17.03 -19.91 10.76
CA ASN A 108 -18.42 -20.18 10.40
C ASN A 108 -18.56 -20.56 8.93
N VAL A 109 -19.46 -21.50 8.65
CA VAL A 109 -19.91 -21.84 7.29
C VAL A 109 -21.43 -21.87 7.28
N ILE A 110 -22.04 -21.05 6.43
CA ILE A 110 -23.49 -20.98 6.23
C ILE A 110 -23.81 -21.63 4.89
N TYR A 111 -24.75 -22.56 4.89
CA TYR A 111 -25.17 -23.30 3.69
C TYR A 111 -26.43 -22.69 3.07
N GLU A 112 -26.73 -23.08 1.83
CA GLU A 112 -27.91 -22.62 1.10
C GLU A 112 -29.24 -23.02 1.77
N ASP A 113 -29.24 -24.13 2.51
CA ASP A 113 -30.37 -24.61 3.32
C ASP A 113 -30.49 -23.91 4.70
N GLU A 114 -29.75 -22.82 4.89
CA GLU A 114 -29.66 -22.02 6.12
C GLU A 114 -29.08 -22.76 7.33
N THR A 115 -28.55 -23.98 7.14
CA THR A 115 -27.81 -24.65 8.21
C THR A 115 -26.48 -23.94 8.46
N LEU A 116 -26.04 -23.99 9.72
CA LEU A 116 -24.85 -23.28 10.19
C LEU A 116 -23.87 -24.27 10.81
N ASN A 117 -22.61 -24.21 10.38
CA ASN A 117 -21.48 -24.79 11.09
C ASN A 117 -20.73 -23.68 11.82
N THR A 118 -20.55 -23.81 13.14
CA THR A 118 -19.85 -22.85 14.01
C THR A 118 -18.59 -23.45 14.64
N GLU A 119 -18.12 -24.61 14.18
CA GLU A 119 -16.87 -25.18 14.66
C GLU A 119 -15.68 -24.40 14.10
N GLU A 120 -14.64 -24.23 14.92
CA GLU A 120 -13.42 -23.55 14.50
C GLU A 120 -12.41 -24.54 13.91
N TYR A 121 -12.00 -24.28 12.67
CA TYR A 121 -11.03 -25.09 11.94
C TYR A 121 -9.77 -24.29 11.65
N ARG A 122 -8.77 -24.41 12.53
CA ARG A 122 -7.43 -23.85 12.29
C ARG A 122 -6.72 -24.67 11.22
N LEU A 123 -6.61 -24.10 10.02
CA LEU A 123 -6.07 -24.79 8.86
C LEU A 123 -4.56 -25.01 9.02
N ILE A 124 -4.07 -26.16 8.51
CA ILE A 124 -2.67 -26.55 8.56
C ILE A 124 -2.21 -27.04 7.20
N GLY A 125 -0.90 -26.94 6.91
CA GLY A 125 -0.31 -27.36 5.65
C GLY A 125 -0.61 -28.82 5.30
N ILE A 126 -1.08 -29.07 4.08
CA ILE A 126 -1.33 -30.39 3.52
C ILE A 126 -0.51 -30.60 2.24
N LYS A 127 -0.15 -31.85 1.95
CA LYS A 127 0.48 -32.21 0.68
C LYS A 127 -0.53 -32.04 -0.45
N GLY A 128 -0.19 -31.24 -1.45
CA GLY A 128 -0.96 -31.09 -2.68
C GLY A 128 -0.83 -32.31 -3.61
N PRO A 129 -1.64 -32.38 -4.68
CA PRO A 129 -1.54 -33.42 -5.68
C PRO A 129 -0.23 -33.29 -6.46
N GLN A 130 0.30 -34.42 -6.94
CA GLN A 130 1.50 -34.44 -7.77
C GLN A 130 1.14 -34.28 -9.24
N ASP A 131 2.12 -33.82 -10.03
CA ASP A 131 2.01 -33.82 -11.49
C ASP A 131 1.79 -35.24 -12.02
N ILE A 132 0.94 -35.39 -13.03
CA ILE A 132 0.61 -36.70 -13.62
C ILE A 132 1.84 -37.42 -14.18
N ASN A 133 2.84 -36.68 -14.67
CA ASN A 133 4.07 -37.24 -15.22
C ASN A 133 4.92 -37.95 -14.16
N SER A 134 4.63 -37.75 -12.87
CA SER A 134 5.27 -38.52 -11.80
C SER A 134 4.95 -40.03 -11.85
N PHE A 135 3.94 -40.46 -12.62
CA PHE A 135 3.72 -41.87 -12.96
C PHE A 135 4.79 -42.46 -13.90
N GLY A 136 5.65 -41.62 -14.50
CA GLY A 136 6.72 -42.05 -15.40
C GLY A 136 6.16 -42.83 -16.58
N ILE A 137 6.66 -44.05 -16.79
CA ILE A 137 6.25 -44.93 -17.89
C ILE A 137 4.75 -45.29 -17.87
N TYR A 138 4.09 -45.19 -16.72
CA TYR A 138 2.68 -45.56 -16.56
C TYR A 138 1.70 -44.44 -16.88
N THR A 139 2.17 -43.22 -17.13
CA THR A 139 1.34 -42.02 -17.35
C THR A 139 0.25 -42.24 -18.40
N GLU A 140 0.63 -42.73 -19.58
CA GLU A 140 -0.31 -42.94 -20.69
C GLU A 140 -1.26 -44.11 -20.45
N GLN A 141 -0.81 -45.15 -19.73
CA GLN A 141 -1.70 -46.25 -19.35
C GLN A 141 -2.74 -45.75 -18.34
N PHE A 142 -2.34 -44.97 -17.35
CA PHE A 142 -3.24 -44.40 -16.36
C PHE A 142 -4.32 -43.53 -16.99
N LYS A 143 -3.96 -42.63 -17.94
CA LYS A 143 -4.93 -41.82 -18.69
C LYS A 143 -5.98 -42.68 -19.40
N LYS A 144 -5.57 -43.80 -20.02
CA LYS A 144 -6.49 -44.73 -20.68
C LYS A 144 -7.45 -45.40 -19.71
N GLU A 145 -6.96 -45.94 -18.60
CA GLU A 145 -7.78 -46.59 -17.57
C GLU A 145 -8.78 -45.62 -16.94
N LEU A 146 -8.37 -44.36 -16.77
CA LEU A 146 -9.21 -43.28 -16.30
C LEU A 146 -10.33 -42.97 -17.31
N MET A 147 -10.01 -42.85 -18.61
CA MET A 147 -11.00 -42.67 -19.68
C MET A 147 -11.97 -43.85 -19.78
N PHE A 148 -11.49 -45.10 -19.73
CA PHE A 148 -12.36 -46.29 -19.72
C PHE A 148 -13.27 -46.35 -18.50
N SER A 149 -12.88 -45.69 -17.40
CA SER A 149 -13.70 -45.56 -16.21
C SER A 149 -14.82 -44.52 -16.35
N GLY A 150 -14.96 -43.86 -17.50
CA GLY A 150 -15.98 -42.84 -17.78
C GLY A 150 -15.56 -41.42 -17.42
N PHE A 151 -14.27 -41.18 -17.16
CA PHE A 151 -13.76 -39.88 -16.75
C PHE A 151 -13.50 -38.96 -17.95
N GLN A 152 -13.95 -37.72 -17.86
CA GLN A 152 -13.91 -36.71 -18.93
C GLN A 152 -13.52 -35.35 -18.34
N THR A 153 -12.28 -35.18 -17.84
CA THR A 153 -11.81 -33.87 -17.38
C THR A 153 -10.47 -33.50 -17.97
N GLU A 154 -10.31 -32.21 -18.28
CA GLU A 154 -9.02 -31.58 -18.57
C GLU A 154 -8.24 -31.37 -17.26
N GLY A 155 -6.91 -31.26 -17.34
CA GLY A 155 -6.06 -30.98 -16.18
C GLY A 155 -5.89 -32.15 -15.20
N ILE A 156 -5.59 -33.36 -15.70
CA ILE A 156 -5.43 -34.57 -14.89
C ILE A 156 -4.17 -34.46 -14.00
N VAL A 157 -4.32 -34.73 -12.70
CA VAL A 157 -3.21 -34.84 -11.74
C VAL A 157 -3.02 -36.27 -11.26
N ARG A 158 -1.87 -36.58 -10.64
CA ARG A 158 -1.68 -37.85 -9.95
C ARG A 158 -2.52 -37.88 -8.67
N PRO A 159 -3.42 -38.87 -8.51
CA PRO A 159 -4.17 -39.04 -7.26
C PRO A 159 -3.24 -39.17 -6.06
N TYR A 160 -3.64 -38.56 -4.95
CA TYR A 160 -3.01 -38.74 -3.65
C TYR A 160 -4.04 -39.34 -2.72
N ILE A 161 -3.76 -40.49 -2.12
CA ILE A 161 -4.73 -41.21 -1.28
C ILE A 161 -4.12 -41.44 0.09
N SER A 162 -4.79 -40.93 1.12
CA SER A 162 -4.47 -41.17 2.52
C SER A 162 -5.75 -41.38 3.33
N ASP A 163 -5.60 -41.77 4.60
CA ASP A 163 -6.72 -41.97 5.51
C ASP A 163 -7.42 -40.66 5.88
N GLY A 164 -6.67 -39.55 5.96
CA GLY A 164 -7.21 -38.24 6.36
C GLY A 164 -7.90 -37.48 5.22
N TYR A 165 -7.31 -37.46 4.04
CA TYR A 165 -7.83 -36.81 2.83
C TYR A 165 -7.26 -37.45 1.56
N TRP A 166 -7.87 -37.16 0.42
CA TRP A 166 -7.39 -37.63 -0.87
C TRP A 166 -7.66 -36.63 -2.00
N TYR A 167 -6.78 -36.59 -2.98
CA TYR A 167 -6.96 -35.82 -4.20
C TYR A 167 -7.44 -36.74 -5.32
N CYS A 168 -8.53 -36.34 -5.98
CA CYS A 168 -8.99 -36.99 -7.20
C CYS A 168 -8.05 -36.67 -8.37
N ALA A 169 -8.13 -37.47 -9.44
CA ALA A 169 -7.47 -37.19 -10.71
C ALA A 169 -7.89 -35.84 -11.33
N CYS A 170 -9.07 -35.31 -10.98
CA CYS A 170 -9.52 -33.98 -11.42
C CYS A 170 -8.91 -32.82 -10.61
N GLY A 171 -8.01 -33.09 -9.65
CA GLY A 171 -7.38 -32.07 -8.81
C GLY A 171 -8.18 -31.65 -7.57
N THR A 172 -9.43 -32.10 -7.42
CA THR A 172 -10.27 -31.78 -6.25
C THR A 172 -9.84 -32.58 -5.03
N MET A 173 -9.70 -31.87 -3.91
CA MET A 173 -9.45 -32.44 -2.59
C MET A 173 -10.75 -32.99 -2.00
N ASN A 174 -10.67 -34.14 -1.34
CA ASN A 174 -11.80 -34.79 -0.71
C ASN A 174 -11.43 -35.22 0.71
N PRO A 175 -12.36 -35.10 1.68
CA PRO A 175 -12.16 -35.67 3.01
C PRO A 175 -11.91 -37.18 2.93
N GLY A 176 -11.14 -37.72 3.88
CA GLY A 176 -10.80 -39.14 3.92
C GLY A 176 -12.01 -40.07 3.99
N THR A 177 -13.08 -39.59 4.62
CA THR A 177 -14.39 -40.25 4.76
C THR A 177 -15.21 -40.26 3.48
N ALA A 178 -14.90 -39.43 2.48
CA ALA A 178 -15.63 -39.39 1.23
C ALA A 178 -15.30 -40.62 0.36
N GLY A 179 -16.34 -41.39 0.00
CA GLY A 179 -16.22 -42.56 -0.87
C GLY A 179 -16.09 -42.22 -2.36
N GLU A 180 -16.48 -41.01 -2.75
CA GLU A 180 -16.44 -40.50 -4.13
C GLU A 180 -15.95 -39.04 -4.15
N CYS A 181 -15.48 -38.58 -5.31
CA CYS A 181 -15.06 -37.20 -5.47
C CYS A 181 -16.27 -36.27 -5.44
N ILE A 182 -16.23 -35.25 -4.57
CA ILE A 182 -17.32 -34.27 -4.41
C ILE A 182 -17.64 -33.52 -5.70
N LYS A 183 -16.66 -33.36 -6.61
CA LYS A 183 -16.80 -32.63 -7.87
C LYS A 183 -17.18 -33.54 -9.04
N CYS A 184 -16.36 -34.55 -9.35
CA CYS A 184 -16.53 -35.38 -10.54
C CYS A 184 -17.11 -36.78 -10.26
N ARG A 185 -17.47 -37.09 -9.00
CA ARG A 185 -18.14 -38.34 -8.59
C ARG A 185 -17.37 -39.63 -8.81
N VAL A 186 -16.08 -39.55 -9.15
CA VAL A 186 -15.22 -40.74 -9.23
C VAL A 186 -15.10 -41.42 -7.88
N GLU A 187 -15.34 -42.73 -7.83
CA GLU A 187 -15.19 -43.55 -6.64
C GLU A 187 -13.72 -43.65 -6.20
N LYS A 188 -13.46 -43.39 -4.91
CA LYS A 188 -12.13 -43.45 -4.28
C LYS A 188 -11.48 -44.82 -4.44
N ARG A 189 -12.25 -45.90 -4.24
CA ARG A 189 -11.74 -47.29 -4.34
C ARG A 189 -11.29 -47.61 -5.76
N LYS A 190 -12.12 -47.30 -6.76
CA LYS A 190 -11.80 -47.52 -8.17
C LYS A 190 -10.57 -46.70 -8.57
N LEU A 191 -10.50 -45.44 -8.13
CA LEU A 191 -9.36 -44.58 -8.40
C LEU A 191 -8.06 -45.13 -7.77
N ALA A 192 -8.12 -45.65 -6.56
CA ALA A 192 -6.97 -46.27 -5.88
C ALA A 192 -6.44 -47.50 -6.63
N GLU A 193 -7.36 -48.32 -7.15
CA GLU A 193 -7.01 -49.50 -7.94
C GLU A 193 -6.30 -49.11 -9.24
N ILE A 194 -6.93 -48.25 -10.06
CA ILE A 194 -6.41 -47.88 -11.38
C ILE A 194 -5.16 -46.98 -11.31
N SER A 195 -4.88 -46.35 -10.17
CA SER A 195 -3.66 -45.56 -9.95
C SER A 195 -2.50 -46.37 -9.35
N SER A 196 -2.72 -47.65 -9.02
CA SER A 196 -1.67 -48.50 -8.47
C SER A 196 -0.70 -48.97 -9.57
N GLU A 197 0.61 -48.90 -9.28
CA GLU A 197 1.65 -49.34 -10.24
C GLU A 197 1.47 -50.81 -10.63
N LYS A 198 1.03 -51.65 -9.69
CA LYS A 198 0.74 -53.07 -9.95
C LYS A 198 -0.34 -53.25 -11.02
N TYR A 199 -1.47 -52.54 -10.88
CA TYR A 199 -2.56 -52.60 -11.86
C TYR A 199 -2.13 -52.06 -13.22
N LEU A 200 -1.41 -50.93 -13.23
CA LEU A 200 -0.93 -50.30 -14.45
C LEU A 200 0.11 -51.14 -15.20
N ASP A 201 1.02 -51.81 -14.48
CA ASP A 201 1.98 -52.75 -15.06
C ASP A 201 1.29 -53.99 -15.65
N GLU A 202 0.30 -54.55 -14.95
CA GLU A 202 -0.51 -55.67 -15.45
C GLU A 202 -1.25 -55.28 -16.75
N LYS A 203 -1.96 -54.16 -16.76
CA LYS A 203 -2.69 -53.67 -17.95
C LYS A 203 -1.76 -53.33 -19.11
N MET A 204 -0.60 -52.75 -18.82
CA MET A 204 0.41 -52.45 -19.84
C MET A 204 0.94 -53.74 -20.50
N ARG A 205 1.19 -54.80 -19.71
CA ARG A 205 1.62 -56.10 -20.23
C ARG A 205 0.53 -56.80 -21.03
N GLU A 206 -0.73 -56.76 -20.56
CA GLU A 206 -1.88 -57.28 -21.30
C GLU A 206 -1.99 -56.61 -22.68
N TRP A 207 -1.88 -55.28 -22.73
CA TRP A 207 -1.96 -54.53 -23.99
C TRP A 207 -0.80 -54.84 -24.94
N GLN A 208 0.43 -54.93 -24.43
CA GLN A 208 1.60 -55.35 -25.21
C GLN A 208 1.47 -56.79 -25.73
N ALA A 209 0.90 -57.70 -24.93
CA ALA A 209 0.63 -59.08 -25.32
C ALA A 209 -0.50 -59.16 -26.37
N GLN A 210 -1.56 -58.36 -26.23
CA GLN A 210 -2.63 -58.24 -27.21
C GLN A 210 -2.09 -57.72 -28.54
N GLN A 211 -1.25 -56.69 -28.55
CA GLN A 211 -0.60 -56.22 -29.79
C GLN A 211 0.29 -57.28 -30.44
N LYS A 212 1.06 -58.04 -29.65
CA LYS A 212 1.86 -59.16 -30.17
C LYS A 212 0.97 -60.28 -30.72
N SER A 213 -0.14 -60.59 -30.07
CA SER A 213 -1.14 -61.57 -30.51
C SER A 213 -1.86 -61.13 -31.79
N GLU A 214 -2.31 -59.89 -31.88
CA GLU A 214 -2.87 -59.26 -33.08
C GLU A 214 -1.87 -59.30 -34.25
N ARG A 215 -0.61 -58.94 -33.99
CA ARG A 215 0.48 -59.02 -34.97
C ARG A 215 0.74 -60.47 -35.39
N ASN A 216 0.69 -61.42 -34.47
CA ASN A 216 0.86 -62.85 -34.76
C ASN A 216 -0.35 -63.46 -35.49
N LYS A 217 -1.57 -62.98 -35.24
CA LYS A 217 -2.79 -63.35 -36.00
C LYS A 217 -2.72 -62.80 -37.43
N LYS A 218 -2.30 -61.55 -37.60
CA LYS A 218 -2.00 -60.93 -38.92
C LYS A 218 -0.89 -61.69 -39.65
N ASN A 219 0.14 -62.17 -38.94
CA ASN A 219 1.24 -62.96 -39.52
C ASN A 219 0.84 -64.41 -39.90
N LYS A 220 -0.07 -65.05 -39.17
CA LYS A 220 -0.57 -66.41 -39.49
C LYS A 220 -1.53 -66.45 -40.69
N MET A 221 -2.22 -65.35 -40.98
CA MET A 221 -3.11 -65.21 -42.15
C MET A 221 -2.37 -65.24 -43.51
N ILE A 222 -1.04 -65.10 -43.52
CA ILE A 222 -0.22 -64.96 -44.73
C ILE A 222 0.43 -66.30 -45.15
N ALA A 223 0.25 -67.37 -44.38
CA ALA A 223 1.03 -68.62 -44.49
C ALA A 223 0.47 -69.69 -45.45
N GLY A 224 -0.41 -69.36 -46.40
CA GLY A 224 -1.00 -70.39 -47.25
C GLY A 224 -1.49 -69.92 -48.61
N LEU A 225 -0.60 -69.50 -49.52
CA LEU A 225 -0.89 -69.33 -50.96
C LEU A 225 0.38 -69.59 -51.79
N SER A 226 0.24 -70.38 -52.86
CA SER A 226 1.30 -70.96 -53.72
C SER A 226 2.15 -69.94 -54.51
N GLY A 227 3.31 -70.37 -55.00
CA GLY A 227 4.43 -69.53 -55.51
C GLY A 227 4.16 -68.46 -56.59
N ALA A 228 3.05 -68.50 -57.33
CA ALA A 228 2.65 -67.39 -58.21
C ALA A 228 1.95 -66.24 -57.44
N PHE A 229 1.28 -66.56 -56.34
CA PHE A 229 0.60 -65.60 -55.46
C PHE A 229 1.58 -64.88 -54.53
N ILE A 230 2.73 -65.50 -54.19
CA ILE A 230 3.78 -64.89 -53.35
C ILE A 230 4.49 -63.75 -54.09
N ILE A 231 4.65 -63.82 -55.42
CA ILE A 231 5.25 -62.73 -56.21
C ILE A 231 4.25 -61.58 -56.40
N CYS A 232 2.96 -61.87 -56.63
CA CYS A 232 1.91 -60.84 -56.68
C CYS A 232 1.58 -60.25 -55.29
N LEU A 233 1.66 -61.04 -54.21
CA LEU A 233 1.56 -60.55 -52.83
C LEU A 233 2.81 -59.77 -52.44
N ALA A 234 4.01 -60.20 -52.82
CA ALA A 234 5.23 -59.45 -52.53
C ALA A 234 5.24 -58.13 -53.32
N ALA A 235 4.84 -58.13 -54.59
CA ALA A 235 4.66 -56.92 -55.40
C ALA A 235 3.51 -56.04 -54.88
N GLY A 236 2.41 -56.62 -54.43
CA GLY A 236 1.29 -55.91 -53.80
C GLY A 236 1.64 -55.35 -52.42
N VAL A 237 2.42 -56.06 -51.61
CA VAL A 237 2.96 -55.60 -50.33
C VAL A 237 4.03 -54.52 -50.57
N LEU A 238 4.88 -54.64 -51.59
CA LEU A 238 5.79 -53.56 -52.01
C LEU A 238 5.02 -52.33 -52.49
N ALA A 239 3.96 -52.54 -53.26
CA ALA A 239 3.11 -51.46 -53.77
C ALA A 239 2.40 -50.73 -52.62
N VAL A 240 1.79 -51.46 -51.69
CA VAL A 240 1.06 -50.90 -50.54
C VAL A 240 1.98 -50.30 -49.48
N LYS A 241 3.19 -50.85 -49.26
CA LYS A 241 4.10 -50.35 -48.21
C LYS A 241 5.13 -49.34 -48.69
N ILE A 242 5.43 -49.27 -49.99
CA ILE A 242 6.51 -48.43 -50.51
C ILE A 242 6.03 -47.54 -51.66
N VAL A 243 5.37 -48.09 -52.69
CA VAL A 243 5.01 -47.31 -53.89
C VAL A 243 3.88 -46.30 -53.61
N ILE A 244 2.77 -46.76 -53.03
CA ILE A 244 1.61 -45.92 -52.70
C ILE A 244 2.00 -44.83 -51.66
N PRO A 245 2.67 -45.16 -50.53
CA PRO A 245 3.17 -44.13 -49.61
C PRO A 245 4.16 -43.17 -50.26
N ASN A 246 5.05 -43.62 -51.17
CA ASN A 246 5.95 -42.71 -51.89
C ASN A 246 5.21 -41.74 -52.83
N MET A 247 4.14 -42.19 -53.49
CA MET A 247 3.33 -41.33 -54.35
C MET A 247 2.60 -40.27 -53.52
N HIS A 248 1.97 -40.66 -52.41
CA HIS A 248 1.32 -39.73 -51.48
C HIS A 248 2.34 -38.77 -50.85
N TYR A 249 3.54 -39.26 -50.51
CA TYR A 249 4.63 -38.41 -50.01
C TYR A 249 5.06 -37.37 -51.04
N ALA A 250 5.29 -37.77 -52.29
CA ALA A 250 5.66 -36.86 -53.36
C ALA A 250 4.56 -35.81 -53.66
N GLU A 251 3.30 -36.21 -53.60
CA GLU A 251 2.17 -35.30 -53.75
C GLU A 251 2.07 -34.31 -52.58
N ALA A 252 2.24 -34.76 -51.32
CA ALA A 252 2.25 -33.88 -50.16
C ALA A 252 3.40 -32.85 -50.20
N VAL A 253 4.60 -33.27 -50.65
CA VAL A 253 5.73 -32.34 -50.90
C VAL A 253 5.35 -31.29 -51.95
N LYS A 254 4.78 -31.70 -53.08
CA LYS A 254 4.34 -30.78 -54.14
C LYS A 254 3.26 -29.82 -53.64
N GLN A 255 2.32 -30.29 -52.83
CA GLN A 255 1.26 -29.48 -52.23
C GLN A 255 1.88 -28.42 -51.30
N MET A 256 2.80 -28.79 -50.42
CA MET A 256 3.54 -27.86 -49.56
C MET A 256 4.29 -26.81 -50.38
N GLU A 257 5.04 -27.21 -51.41
CA GLU A 257 5.79 -26.30 -52.29
C GLU A 257 4.89 -25.34 -53.07
N SER A 258 3.64 -25.74 -53.35
CA SER A 258 2.63 -24.91 -54.01
C SER A 258 1.81 -24.02 -53.07
N GLY A 259 2.08 -24.06 -51.75
CA GLY A 259 1.34 -23.30 -50.73
C GLY A 259 0.00 -23.91 -50.32
N GLN A 260 -0.32 -25.13 -50.75
CA GLN A 260 -1.51 -25.88 -50.34
C GLN A 260 -1.25 -26.57 -49.00
N TYR A 261 -1.03 -25.77 -47.95
CA TYR A 261 -0.53 -26.25 -46.66
C TYR A 261 -1.46 -27.23 -45.96
N ASP A 262 -2.78 -27.01 -45.94
CA ASP A 262 -3.72 -27.91 -45.27
C ASP A 262 -3.75 -29.30 -45.92
N ALA A 263 -3.79 -29.34 -47.25
CA ALA A 263 -3.73 -30.59 -48.01
C ALA A 263 -2.39 -31.33 -47.77
N ALA A 264 -1.28 -30.59 -47.72
CA ALA A 264 0.02 -31.16 -47.42
C ALA A 264 0.12 -31.69 -45.98
N ILE A 265 -0.41 -30.97 -44.99
CA ILE A 265 -0.47 -31.42 -43.58
C ILE A 265 -1.26 -32.71 -43.46
N GLU A 266 -2.43 -32.79 -44.11
CA GLU A 266 -3.25 -34.01 -44.15
C GLU A 266 -2.49 -35.17 -44.83
N GLY A 267 -1.86 -34.89 -45.98
CA GLY A 267 -1.07 -35.85 -46.74
C GLY A 267 0.10 -36.43 -45.94
N PHE A 268 0.91 -35.59 -45.28
CA PHE A 268 1.99 -36.04 -44.42
C PHE A 268 1.50 -36.75 -43.16
N SER A 269 0.41 -36.28 -42.54
CA SER A 269 -0.16 -36.92 -41.34
C SER A 269 -0.71 -38.31 -41.64
N ALA A 270 -1.35 -38.52 -42.79
CA ALA A 270 -1.87 -39.81 -43.24
C ALA A 270 -0.76 -40.86 -43.48
N LEU A 271 0.48 -40.41 -43.74
CA LEU A 271 1.64 -41.26 -43.97
C LEU A 271 2.29 -41.80 -42.68
N GLY A 272 1.95 -41.27 -41.50
CA GLY A 272 2.51 -41.70 -40.21
C GLY A 272 4.04 -41.64 -40.20
N ASP A 273 4.69 -42.73 -39.78
CA ASP A 273 6.16 -42.82 -39.65
C ASP A 273 6.89 -43.08 -41.00
N PHE A 274 6.23 -42.90 -42.14
CA PHE A 274 6.86 -43.12 -43.43
C PHE A 274 7.86 -42.00 -43.73
N LYS A 275 9.15 -42.36 -43.91
CA LYS A 275 10.25 -41.40 -44.10
C LYS A 275 10.29 -40.34 -42.98
N ASP A 276 10.45 -39.08 -43.34
CA ASP A 276 10.44 -37.89 -42.51
C ASP A 276 9.07 -37.20 -42.50
N SER A 277 7.98 -37.90 -42.83
CA SER A 277 6.62 -37.31 -42.84
C SER A 277 6.26 -36.59 -41.53
N PRO A 278 6.58 -37.11 -40.33
CA PRO A 278 6.30 -36.37 -39.08
C PRO A 278 7.06 -35.04 -38.99
N GLN A 279 8.30 -34.97 -39.48
CA GLN A 279 9.09 -33.74 -39.55
C GLN A 279 8.53 -32.78 -40.61
N GLN A 280 8.11 -33.30 -41.77
CA GLN A 280 7.50 -32.51 -42.83
C GLN A 280 6.13 -31.93 -42.41
N THR A 281 5.33 -32.66 -41.61
CA THR A 281 4.10 -32.09 -41.02
C THR A 281 4.41 -30.85 -40.18
N VAL A 282 5.44 -30.93 -39.31
CA VAL A 282 5.87 -29.79 -38.48
C VAL A 282 6.38 -28.64 -39.34
N GLU A 283 7.26 -28.90 -40.31
CA GLU A 283 7.78 -27.90 -41.24
C GLU A 283 6.66 -27.23 -42.05
N THR A 284 5.65 -27.99 -42.49
CA THR A 284 4.51 -27.47 -43.25
C THR A 284 3.64 -26.55 -42.37
N ILE A 285 3.38 -26.94 -41.12
CA ILE A 285 2.66 -26.09 -40.15
C ILE A 285 3.43 -24.79 -39.91
N TYR A 286 4.75 -24.88 -39.73
CA TYR A 286 5.62 -23.72 -39.54
C TYR A 286 5.57 -22.76 -40.74
N ARG A 287 5.68 -23.27 -41.97
CA ARG A 287 5.56 -22.46 -43.19
C ARG A 287 4.18 -21.84 -43.37
N LYS A 288 3.12 -22.57 -43.02
CA LYS A 288 1.76 -22.05 -43.03
C LYS A 288 1.63 -20.85 -42.09
N ALA A 289 2.12 -20.98 -40.85
CA ALA A 289 2.09 -19.92 -39.86
C ALA A 289 2.87 -18.68 -40.32
N LEU A 290 4.08 -18.87 -40.86
CA LEU A 290 4.87 -17.78 -41.43
C LEU A 290 4.14 -17.07 -42.58
N ARG A 291 3.46 -17.83 -43.44
CA ARG A 291 2.71 -17.25 -44.55
C ARG A 291 1.50 -16.44 -44.08
N ILE A 292 0.77 -16.93 -43.08
CA ILE A 292 -0.35 -16.19 -42.48
C ILE A 292 0.16 -14.89 -41.88
N LYS A 293 1.19 -14.99 -41.03
CA LYS A 293 1.85 -13.82 -40.44
C LYS A 293 2.28 -12.78 -41.48
N GLU A 294 2.94 -13.19 -42.56
CA GLU A 294 3.45 -12.28 -43.60
C GLU A 294 2.33 -11.51 -44.32
N ASN A 295 1.14 -12.10 -44.43
CA ASN A 295 -0.01 -11.49 -45.10
C ASN A 295 -1.10 -11.04 -44.12
N ALA A 296 -0.79 -10.93 -42.83
CA ALA A 296 -1.77 -10.61 -41.81
C ALA A 296 -2.22 -9.13 -41.93
N GLU A 297 -3.52 -8.94 -42.08
CA GLU A 297 -4.21 -7.65 -42.14
C GLU A 297 -5.14 -7.45 -40.92
N SER A 298 -5.18 -8.41 -40.00
CA SER A 298 -5.92 -8.31 -38.73
C SER A 298 -5.26 -9.06 -37.58
N THR A 299 -5.67 -8.76 -36.35
CA THR A 299 -5.18 -9.43 -35.13
C THR A 299 -5.54 -10.91 -35.11
N GLU A 300 -6.70 -11.31 -35.64
CA GLU A 300 -7.13 -12.71 -35.71
C GLU A 300 -6.19 -13.57 -36.56
N GLU A 301 -5.62 -13.01 -37.63
CA GLU A 301 -4.65 -13.73 -38.48
C GLU A 301 -3.31 -13.91 -37.76
N TYR A 302 -2.87 -12.91 -37.00
CA TYR A 302 -1.70 -13.07 -36.11
C TYR A 302 -1.95 -14.15 -35.04
N GLU A 303 -3.15 -14.17 -34.44
CA GLU A 303 -3.54 -15.21 -33.48
C GLU A 303 -3.60 -16.61 -34.11
N GLU A 304 -4.10 -16.73 -35.35
CA GLU A 304 -4.06 -17.98 -36.10
C GLU A 304 -2.61 -18.45 -36.31
N ALA A 305 -1.73 -17.55 -36.74
CA ALA A 305 -0.31 -17.86 -36.91
C ALA A 305 0.33 -18.31 -35.58
N LEU A 306 0.05 -17.62 -34.47
CA LEU A 306 0.54 -17.98 -33.14
C LEU A 306 0.02 -19.35 -32.68
N SER A 307 -1.26 -19.63 -32.90
CA SER A 307 -1.88 -20.93 -32.56
C SER A 307 -1.23 -22.09 -33.33
N LEU A 308 -0.94 -21.89 -34.62
CA LEU A 308 -0.20 -22.87 -35.42
C LEU A 308 1.22 -23.09 -34.90
N LEU A 309 1.93 -22.03 -34.51
CA LEU A 309 3.27 -22.12 -33.91
C LEU A 309 3.26 -22.82 -32.55
N ASP A 310 2.27 -22.53 -31.70
CA ASP A 310 2.11 -23.16 -30.39
C ASP A 310 1.77 -24.66 -30.49
N SER A 311 1.16 -25.09 -31.59
CA SER A 311 0.87 -26.51 -31.84
C SER A 311 2.12 -27.37 -32.10
N ILE A 312 3.26 -26.74 -32.43
CA ILE A 312 4.53 -27.42 -32.71
C ILE A 312 5.18 -27.88 -31.39
N LYS A 313 5.31 -29.20 -31.22
CA LYS A 313 5.81 -29.82 -29.97
C LYS A 313 7.22 -29.37 -29.56
N ASP A 314 8.11 -29.09 -30.51
CA ASP A 314 9.45 -28.56 -30.23
C ASP A 314 9.43 -27.04 -30.14
N ARG A 315 8.74 -26.54 -29.10
CA ARG A 315 8.51 -25.11 -28.88
C ARG A 315 9.80 -24.28 -28.88
N LYS A 316 10.93 -24.84 -28.46
CA LYS A 316 12.23 -24.15 -28.46
C LYS A 316 12.67 -23.71 -29.85
N ALA A 317 12.30 -24.45 -30.89
CA ALA A 317 12.61 -24.07 -32.26
C ALA A 317 11.73 -22.91 -32.77
N CYS A 318 10.60 -22.65 -32.11
CA CYS A 318 9.61 -21.64 -32.53
C CYS A 318 9.59 -20.39 -31.64
N GLU A 319 10.32 -20.36 -30.51
CA GLU A 319 10.24 -19.26 -29.54
C GLU A 319 10.58 -17.90 -30.18
N ASP A 320 11.69 -17.81 -30.92
CA ASP A 320 12.09 -16.58 -31.64
C ASP A 320 11.01 -16.09 -32.61
N ILE A 321 10.35 -17.00 -33.33
CA ILE A 321 9.32 -16.59 -34.29
C ILE A 321 8.02 -16.23 -33.58
N ILE A 322 7.67 -16.88 -32.47
CA ILE A 322 6.51 -16.53 -31.64
C ILE A 322 6.69 -15.12 -31.10
N GLN A 323 7.87 -14.80 -30.54
CA GLN A 323 8.19 -13.45 -30.06
C GLN A 323 8.10 -12.41 -31.17
N LYS A 324 8.71 -12.66 -32.34
CA LYS A 324 8.60 -11.76 -33.51
C LYS A 324 7.15 -11.60 -33.99
N THR A 325 6.35 -12.67 -33.97
CA THR A 325 4.95 -12.62 -34.40
C THR A 325 4.12 -11.77 -33.43
N LYS A 326 4.33 -11.91 -32.12
CA LYS A 326 3.71 -11.04 -31.12
C LYS A 326 4.14 -9.59 -31.26
N PHE A 327 5.42 -9.36 -31.53
CA PHE A 327 5.95 -8.01 -31.78
C PHE A 327 5.27 -7.35 -32.98
N ASP A 328 5.17 -8.06 -34.11
CA ASP A 328 4.53 -7.56 -35.33
C ASP A 328 3.02 -7.32 -35.12
N MET A 329 2.34 -8.21 -34.37
CA MET A 329 0.95 -8.03 -33.97
C MET A 329 0.73 -6.78 -33.12
N ALA A 330 1.59 -6.54 -32.12
CA ALA A 330 1.55 -5.31 -31.32
C ALA A 330 1.86 -4.06 -32.15
N GLY A 331 2.71 -4.19 -33.17
CA GLY A 331 2.95 -3.16 -34.18
C GLY A 331 1.69 -2.79 -34.95
N PHE A 332 1.00 -3.80 -35.46
CA PHE A 332 -0.27 -3.63 -36.15
C PHE A 332 -1.34 -3.01 -35.24
N MET A 333 -1.47 -3.48 -34.00
CA MET A 333 -2.40 -2.92 -33.01
C MET A 333 -2.09 -1.44 -32.72
N LEU A 334 -0.81 -1.10 -32.54
CA LEU A 334 -0.37 0.28 -32.31
C LEU A 334 -0.70 1.20 -33.49
N GLU A 335 -0.50 0.74 -34.72
CA GLU A 335 -0.77 1.53 -35.94
C GLU A 335 -2.26 1.78 -36.18
N ASN A 336 -3.13 0.86 -35.73
CA ASN A 336 -4.58 0.93 -35.92
C ASN A 336 -5.35 1.31 -34.64
N ALA A 337 -4.65 1.64 -33.56
CA ALA A 337 -5.26 2.01 -32.29
C ALA A 337 -5.97 3.37 -32.39
N GLU A 338 -7.20 3.45 -31.86
CA GLU A 338 -7.99 4.69 -31.80
C GLU A 338 -8.33 5.10 -30.37
N THR A 339 -8.42 4.13 -29.47
CA THR A 339 -8.80 4.31 -28.07
C THR A 339 -7.64 4.05 -27.13
N VAL A 340 -7.76 4.53 -25.89
CA VAL A 340 -6.77 4.26 -24.84
C VAL A 340 -6.61 2.76 -24.61
N GLN A 341 -7.70 1.98 -24.67
CA GLN A 341 -7.64 0.55 -24.47
C GLN A 341 -6.82 -0.15 -25.57
N ASP A 342 -6.96 0.26 -26.83
CA ASP A 342 -6.20 -0.31 -27.95
C ASP A 342 -4.69 -0.11 -27.75
N TYR A 343 -4.28 1.08 -27.29
CA TYR A 343 -2.87 1.36 -26.97
C TYR A 343 -2.38 0.58 -25.73
N LEU A 344 -3.23 0.36 -24.74
CA LEU A 344 -2.90 -0.46 -23.57
C LEU A 344 -2.71 -1.94 -23.96
N ASP A 345 -3.59 -2.48 -24.80
CA ASP A 345 -3.50 -3.85 -25.27
C ASP A 345 -2.21 -4.09 -26.08
N ALA A 346 -1.84 -3.14 -26.96
CA ALA A 346 -0.55 -3.16 -27.66
C ALA A 346 0.64 -3.05 -26.68
N GLN A 347 0.55 -2.14 -25.70
CA GLN A 347 1.58 -1.94 -24.67
C GLN A 347 1.80 -3.20 -23.82
N ASP A 348 0.75 -3.94 -23.47
CA ASP A 348 0.84 -5.18 -22.70
C ASP A 348 1.63 -6.26 -23.44
N ILE A 349 1.44 -6.37 -24.76
CA ILE A 349 2.22 -7.30 -25.59
C ILE A 349 3.69 -6.86 -25.63
N TYR A 350 3.98 -5.58 -25.89
CA TYR A 350 5.36 -5.08 -25.89
C TYR A 350 6.05 -5.25 -24.53
N ASN A 351 5.35 -5.01 -23.42
CA ASN A 351 5.87 -5.24 -22.07
C ASN A 351 6.22 -6.72 -21.85
N SER A 352 5.40 -7.65 -22.36
CA SER A 352 5.67 -9.09 -22.27
C SER A 352 6.91 -9.52 -23.06
N LEU A 353 7.39 -8.68 -23.99
CA LEU A 353 8.53 -8.93 -24.87
C LEU A 353 9.77 -8.11 -24.48
N ALA A 354 9.67 -7.17 -23.53
CA ALA A 354 10.71 -6.17 -23.28
C ALA A 354 12.06 -6.75 -22.83
N ASP A 355 12.06 -7.94 -22.21
CA ASP A 355 13.29 -8.64 -21.81
C ASP A 355 14.03 -9.29 -23.00
N ASP A 356 13.30 -9.61 -24.08
CA ASP A 356 13.80 -10.40 -25.21
C ASP A 356 13.89 -9.60 -26.52
N MET A 357 13.16 -8.48 -26.63
CA MET A 357 12.99 -7.66 -27.83
C MET A 357 13.15 -6.18 -27.51
N ASP A 358 13.73 -5.42 -28.43
CA ASP A 358 13.84 -3.96 -28.32
C ASP A 358 12.47 -3.30 -28.55
N CYS A 359 11.78 -3.03 -27.43
CA CYS A 359 10.43 -2.47 -27.42
C CYS A 359 10.40 -1.03 -26.85
N GLU A 360 11.55 -0.46 -26.47
CA GLU A 360 11.59 0.79 -25.69
C GLU A 360 10.90 1.95 -26.44
N GLU A 361 11.25 2.16 -27.71
CA GLU A 361 10.63 3.21 -28.53
C GLU A 361 9.12 2.98 -28.74
N LYS A 362 8.69 1.72 -28.90
CA LYS A 362 7.27 1.36 -29.08
C LYS A 362 6.45 1.57 -27.81
N LEU A 363 7.03 1.27 -26.65
CA LEU A 363 6.41 1.53 -25.34
C LEU A 363 6.28 3.03 -25.07
N LEU A 364 7.28 3.83 -25.46
CA LEU A 364 7.21 5.29 -25.41
C LEU A 364 6.13 5.83 -26.35
N GLU A 365 6.02 5.30 -27.57
CA GLU A 365 4.96 5.70 -28.51
C GLU A 365 3.56 5.37 -27.96
N CYS A 366 3.34 4.16 -27.43
CA CYS A 366 2.07 3.81 -26.78
C CYS A 366 1.71 4.80 -25.67
N LYS A 367 2.68 5.10 -24.79
CA LYS A 367 2.49 6.05 -23.69
C LYS A 367 2.17 7.46 -24.20
N TYR A 368 2.86 7.93 -25.23
CA TYR A 368 2.63 9.23 -25.85
C TYR A 368 1.23 9.34 -26.44
N GLN A 369 0.75 8.32 -27.14
CA GLN A 369 -0.59 8.32 -27.71
C GLN A 369 -1.68 8.29 -26.62
N ILE A 370 -1.49 7.50 -25.56
CA ILE A 370 -2.38 7.49 -24.39
C ILE A 370 -2.44 8.88 -23.75
N ALA A 371 -1.29 9.53 -23.52
CA ALA A 371 -1.23 10.88 -22.97
C ALA A 371 -2.00 11.89 -23.84
N CYS A 372 -1.83 11.82 -25.16
CA CYS A 372 -2.56 12.65 -26.13
C CYS A 372 -4.08 12.42 -26.15
N LEU A 373 -4.55 11.20 -25.84
CA LEU A 373 -5.97 10.91 -25.74
C LEU A 373 -6.54 11.42 -24.41
N TYR A 374 -5.86 11.14 -23.30
CA TYR A 374 -6.27 11.63 -21.99
C TYR A 374 -6.27 13.16 -21.90
N SER A 375 -5.35 13.85 -22.56
CA SER A 375 -5.31 15.31 -22.57
C SER A 375 -6.51 15.97 -23.25
N LYS A 376 -7.32 15.21 -24.00
CA LYS A 376 -8.54 15.71 -24.67
C LYS A 376 -9.79 15.59 -23.79
N THR A 377 -9.66 15.02 -22.59
CA THR A 377 -10.78 14.75 -21.68
C THR A 377 -10.46 15.32 -20.30
N GLU A 378 -11.34 16.17 -19.76
CA GLU A 378 -11.12 16.82 -18.46
C GLU A 378 -10.88 15.80 -17.32
N ASP A 379 -11.66 14.72 -17.28
CA ASP A 379 -11.57 13.66 -16.25
C ASP A 379 -10.20 12.95 -16.19
N HIS A 380 -9.38 13.07 -17.23
CA HIS A 380 -8.08 12.41 -17.33
C HIS A 380 -6.90 13.37 -17.48
N ALA A 381 -7.11 14.68 -17.27
CA ALA A 381 -6.05 15.68 -17.39
C ALA A 381 -4.87 15.42 -16.43
N GLU A 382 -5.12 14.96 -15.20
CA GLU A 382 -4.05 14.57 -14.26
C GLU A 382 -3.24 13.37 -14.80
N SER A 383 -3.92 12.34 -15.33
CA SER A 383 -3.24 11.19 -15.92
C SER A 383 -2.42 11.57 -17.16
N ALA A 384 -2.91 12.50 -17.98
CA ALA A 384 -2.16 13.04 -19.11
C ALA A 384 -0.90 13.78 -18.64
N ARG A 385 -1.00 14.62 -17.59
CA ARG A 385 0.14 15.32 -16.98
C ARG A 385 1.23 14.33 -16.56
N GLU A 386 0.88 13.31 -15.79
CA GLU A 386 1.84 12.31 -15.31
C GLU A 386 2.56 11.61 -16.48
N LEU A 387 1.80 11.19 -17.50
CA LEU A 387 2.38 10.51 -18.65
C LEU A 387 3.31 11.43 -19.46
N PHE A 388 2.93 12.68 -19.71
CA PHE A 388 3.80 13.63 -20.41
C PHE A 388 5.07 13.96 -19.61
N MET A 389 4.99 14.04 -18.28
CA MET A 389 6.17 14.19 -17.42
C MET A 389 7.10 12.99 -17.54
N GLU A 390 6.55 11.76 -17.51
CA GLU A 390 7.35 10.53 -17.66
C GLU A 390 7.98 10.40 -19.05
N LEU A 391 7.36 10.99 -20.09
CA LEU A 391 7.87 10.96 -21.46
C LEU A 391 9.03 11.95 -21.69
N GLY A 392 9.11 13.03 -20.93
CA GLY A 392 10.16 14.04 -21.05
C GLY A 392 10.29 14.58 -22.48
N GLU A 393 11.48 14.48 -23.06
CA GLU A 393 11.80 14.97 -24.41
C GLU A 393 11.25 14.08 -25.55
N TYR A 394 10.55 12.98 -25.24
CA TYR A 394 10.00 12.13 -26.29
C TYR A 394 8.92 12.88 -27.09
N ARG A 395 9.07 12.92 -28.43
CA ARG A 395 8.21 13.68 -29.35
C ARG A 395 8.12 15.16 -28.92
N ASN A 396 6.91 15.66 -28.71
CA ASN A 396 6.62 17.01 -28.25
C ASN A 396 5.90 17.00 -26.89
N SER A 397 6.20 15.99 -26.05
CA SER A 397 5.55 15.79 -24.75
C SER A 397 5.71 16.99 -23.82
N GLU A 398 6.89 17.62 -23.76
CA GLU A 398 7.08 18.85 -22.96
C GLU A 398 6.17 20.00 -23.42
N LYS A 399 5.96 20.12 -24.74
CA LYS A 399 5.07 21.14 -25.30
C LYS A 399 3.61 20.84 -24.95
N CYS A 400 3.19 19.58 -25.11
CA CYS A 400 1.85 19.15 -24.74
C CYS A 400 1.58 19.31 -23.24
N LEU A 401 2.58 19.03 -22.39
CA LEU A 401 2.51 19.28 -20.96
C LEU A 401 2.33 20.76 -20.66
N ALA A 402 3.11 21.65 -21.29
CA ALA A 402 2.97 23.08 -21.09
C ALA A 402 1.60 23.61 -21.54
N GLU A 403 1.07 23.12 -22.66
CA GLU A 403 -0.27 23.46 -23.15
C GLU A 403 -1.36 22.97 -22.17
N LEU A 404 -1.26 21.73 -21.68
CA LEU A 404 -2.16 21.14 -20.70
C LEU A 404 -2.17 21.92 -19.37
N LEU A 405 -1.00 22.28 -18.85
CA LEU A 405 -0.87 23.03 -17.60
C LEU A 405 -1.35 24.48 -17.70
N ALA A 406 -1.32 25.06 -18.92
CA ALA A 406 -1.88 26.39 -19.16
C ALA A 406 -3.42 26.39 -19.15
N GLU A 407 -4.04 25.29 -19.61
CA GLU A 407 -5.49 25.10 -19.58
C GLU A 407 -5.98 24.67 -18.18
N HIS A 408 -5.22 23.79 -17.53
CA HIS A 408 -5.53 23.21 -16.22
C HIS A 408 -4.52 23.66 -15.16
N ILE A 409 -4.63 24.93 -14.75
CA ILE A 409 -3.69 25.52 -13.80
C ILE A 409 -3.66 24.76 -12.46
N GLU A 410 -4.76 24.11 -12.10
CA GLU A 410 -4.90 23.29 -10.90
C GLU A 410 -3.94 22.09 -10.86
N LEU A 411 -3.42 21.69 -12.02
CA LEU A 411 -2.47 20.60 -12.14
C LEU A 411 -1.02 21.05 -11.97
N THR A 412 -0.75 22.36 -11.93
CA THR A 412 0.60 22.89 -11.69
C THR A 412 1.07 22.60 -10.27
N ASP A 413 2.37 22.39 -10.11
CA ASP A 413 2.96 22.10 -8.80
C ASP A 413 2.76 23.26 -7.81
N ASP A 414 2.84 24.50 -8.30
CA ASP A 414 2.59 25.71 -7.51
C ASP A 414 1.16 25.75 -6.98
N TYR A 415 0.16 25.47 -7.83
CA TYR A 415 -1.24 25.44 -7.38
C TYR A 415 -1.48 24.34 -6.35
N LYS A 416 -0.95 23.13 -6.60
CA LYS A 416 -1.07 22.00 -5.66
C LYS A 416 -0.44 22.32 -4.30
N GLN A 417 0.72 22.96 -4.31
CA GLN A 417 1.38 23.39 -3.08
C GLN A 417 0.57 24.47 -2.34
N ALA A 418 0.03 25.46 -3.06
CA ALA A 418 -0.84 26.46 -2.47
C ALA A 418 -2.11 25.84 -1.86
N TYR A 419 -2.70 24.85 -2.53
CA TYR A 419 -3.85 24.11 -2.04
C TYR A 419 -3.51 23.35 -0.74
N GLU A 420 -2.38 22.66 -0.69
CA GLU A 420 -1.91 21.97 0.52
C GLU A 420 -1.70 22.95 1.70
N TYR A 421 -1.06 24.10 1.45
CA TYR A 421 -0.91 25.15 2.45
C TYR A 421 -2.25 25.73 2.92
N CYS A 422 -3.25 25.83 2.04
CA CYS A 422 -4.59 26.25 2.42
C CYS A 422 -5.23 25.24 3.39
N GLU A 423 -5.17 23.95 3.06
CA GLU A 423 -5.77 22.86 3.85
C GLU A 423 -5.09 22.67 5.20
N ASN A 424 -3.77 22.87 5.28
CA ASN A 424 -3.01 22.70 6.53
C ASN A 424 -3.01 23.93 7.45
N GLY A 425 -3.70 25.01 7.06
CA GLY A 425 -3.82 26.24 7.86
C GLY A 425 -2.71 27.27 7.63
N SER A 426 -1.78 27.02 6.71
CA SER A 426 -0.69 27.94 6.35
C SER A 426 -1.12 28.94 5.27
N TRP A 427 -2.20 29.67 5.52
CA TRP A 427 -2.86 30.51 4.51
C TRP A 427 -2.00 31.65 3.96
N ASP A 428 -1.07 32.19 4.75
CA ASP A 428 -0.11 33.19 4.27
C ASP A 428 0.78 32.62 3.17
N SER A 429 1.33 31.43 3.38
CA SER A 429 2.16 30.73 2.40
C SER A 429 1.36 30.34 1.16
N ALA A 430 0.09 29.95 1.32
CA ALA A 430 -0.80 29.71 0.19
C ALA A 430 -1.03 30.97 -0.65
N LEU A 431 -1.33 32.10 -0.01
CA LEU A 431 -1.59 33.38 -0.70
C LEU A 431 -0.32 33.96 -1.36
N GLU A 432 0.85 33.73 -0.77
CA GLU A 432 2.13 34.12 -1.36
C GLU A 432 2.31 33.43 -2.73
N ILE A 433 2.15 32.11 -2.80
CA ILE A 433 2.24 31.36 -4.06
C ILE A 433 1.16 31.82 -5.05
N LEU A 434 -0.11 31.91 -4.61
CA LEU A 434 -1.22 32.31 -5.48
C LEU A 434 -1.06 33.72 -6.07
N SER A 435 -0.30 34.59 -5.41
CA SER A 435 -0.03 35.95 -5.91
C SER A 435 0.92 35.99 -7.11
N GLU A 436 1.71 34.94 -7.33
CA GLU A 436 2.61 34.80 -8.47
C GLU A 436 1.93 34.15 -9.69
N MET A 437 0.75 33.56 -9.49
CA MET A 437 -0.06 32.91 -10.53
C MET A 437 -0.99 33.91 -11.24
N ASP A 438 -1.67 33.51 -12.34
CA ASP A 438 -2.63 34.38 -13.02
C ASP A 438 -3.84 34.68 -12.13
N PRO A 439 -4.03 35.92 -11.63
CA PRO A 439 -5.11 36.25 -10.72
C PRO A 439 -6.50 36.26 -11.39
N ASN A 440 -6.55 36.20 -12.73
CA ASN A 440 -7.81 36.13 -13.48
C ASN A 440 -8.29 34.70 -13.68
N ASN A 441 -7.44 33.70 -13.45
CA ASN A 441 -7.85 32.30 -13.51
C ASN A 441 -8.88 31.99 -12.39
N GLU A 442 -9.95 31.30 -12.75
CA GLU A 442 -11.07 31.01 -11.85
C GLU A 442 -10.63 30.20 -10.63
N SER A 443 -9.87 29.11 -10.83
CA SER A 443 -9.34 28.25 -9.77
C SER A 443 -8.45 29.01 -8.79
N VAL A 444 -7.51 29.83 -9.30
CA VAL A 444 -6.62 30.67 -8.47
C VAL A 444 -7.43 31.66 -7.63
N LYS A 445 -8.43 32.29 -8.25
CA LYS A 445 -9.30 33.25 -7.58
C LYS A 445 -10.15 32.60 -6.49
N GLU A 446 -10.74 31.44 -6.77
CA GLU A 446 -11.54 30.69 -5.80
C GLU A 446 -10.72 30.27 -4.58
N LEU A 447 -9.54 29.70 -4.79
CA LEU A 447 -8.66 29.28 -3.71
C LEU A 447 -8.15 30.48 -2.89
N SER A 448 -7.83 31.59 -3.56
CA SER A 448 -7.46 32.85 -2.89
C SER A 448 -8.58 33.37 -1.98
N VAL A 449 -9.82 33.39 -2.49
CA VAL A 449 -10.99 33.79 -1.71
C VAL A 449 -11.20 32.87 -0.51
N LYS A 450 -11.05 31.55 -0.69
CA LYS A 450 -11.12 30.56 0.39
C LYS A 450 -10.08 30.84 1.48
N CYS A 451 -8.82 31.12 1.10
CA CYS A 451 -7.78 31.53 2.05
C CYS A 451 -8.19 32.78 2.84
N TYR A 452 -8.62 33.85 2.15
CA TYR A 452 -9.08 35.07 2.81
C TYR A 452 -10.23 34.83 3.79
N ASP A 453 -11.20 33.98 3.42
CA ASP A 453 -12.33 33.59 4.27
C ASP A 453 -11.89 32.86 5.54
N LEU A 454 -10.93 31.94 5.42
CA LEU A 454 -10.39 31.18 6.55
C LEU A 454 -9.59 32.08 7.51
N LYS A 455 -8.73 32.96 6.98
CA LYS A 455 -8.00 33.96 7.80
C LYS A 455 -8.97 34.89 8.53
N TYR A 456 -10.02 35.34 7.85
CA TYR A 456 -11.03 36.20 8.43
C TYR A 456 -11.76 35.52 9.61
N LYS A 457 -12.13 34.24 9.45
CA LYS A 457 -12.72 33.45 10.54
C LYS A 457 -11.77 33.28 11.73
N ALA A 458 -10.50 32.97 11.48
CA ALA A 458 -9.49 32.86 12.53
C ALA A 458 -9.31 34.19 13.28
N GLY A 459 -9.29 35.32 12.57
CA GLY A 459 -9.26 36.65 13.17
C GLY A 459 -10.45 36.91 14.10
N LEU A 460 -11.66 36.52 13.69
CA LEU A 460 -12.87 36.61 14.52
C LEU A 460 -12.80 35.72 15.77
N GLU A 461 -12.27 34.50 15.65
CA GLU A 461 -12.08 33.58 16.77
C GLU A 461 -11.12 34.14 17.81
N TYR A 462 -9.96 34.63 17.39
CA TYR A 462 -9.00 35.29 18.28
C TYR A 462 -9.58 36.55 18.92
N TRP A 463 -10.31 37.34 18.15
CA TRP A 463 -11.02 38.52 18.64
C TRP A 463 -12.01 38.14 19.75
N SER A 464 -12.86 37.13 19.51
CA SER A 464 -13.85 36.65 20.48
C SER A 464 -13.21 36.10 21.76
N SER A 465 -12.03 35.48 21.62
CA SER A 465 -11.21 34.96 22.72
C SER A 465 -10.40 36.05 23.43
N LYS A 466 -10.54 37.32 23.02
CA LYS A 466 -9.78 38.48 23.51
C LYS A 466 -8.27 38.36 23.30
N ASN A 467 -7.83 37.49 22.40
CA ASN A 467 -6.44 37.40 21.96
C ASN A 467 -6.20 38.42 20.84
N TYR A 468 -6.18 39.70 21.22
CA TYR A 468 -6.14 40.80 20.25
C TYR A 468 -4.83 40.88 19.46
N ALA A 469 -3.74 40.30 19.95
CA ALA A 469 -2.46 40.28 19.24
C ALA A 469 -2.54 39.37 18.00
N GLU A 470 -3.03 38.14 18.18
CA GLU A 470 -3.22 37.21 17.05
C GLU A 470 -4.35 37.68 16.13
N ALA A 471 -5.46 38.20 16.69
CA ALA A 471 -6.53 38.78 15.88
C ALA A 471 -6.02 39.91 14.97
N PHE A 472 -5.12 40.77 15.49
CA PHE A 472 -4.52 41.85 14.72
C PHE A 472 -3.69 41.29 13.56
N LYS A 473 -2.86 40.26 13.81
CA LYS A 473 -2.03 39.64 12.78
C LYS A 473 -2.88 39.10 11.64
N GLU A 474 -3.94 38.35 11.96
CA GLU A 474 -4.85 37.79 10.96
C GLU A 474 -5.54 38.90 10.16
N PHE A 475 -6.25 39.83 10.80
CA PHE A 475 -6.98 40.90 10.09
C PHE A 475 -6.05 41.85 9.31
N ASN A 476 -4.83 42.09 9.77
CA ASN A 476 -3.89 42.98 9.09
C ASN A 476 -3.40 42.38 7.77
N SER A 477 -3.21 41.06 7.72
CA SER A 477 -2.82 40.36 6.49
C SER A 477 -3.92 40.40 5.41
N ILE A 478 -5.17 40.65 5.79
CA ILE A 478 -6.34 40.69 4.90
C ILE A 478 -7.12 42.01 5.02
N LYS A 479 -6.39 43.12 5.20
CA LYS A 479 -6.98 44.42 5.57
C LYS A 479 -8.14 44.88 4.67
N ASP A 480 -8.02 44.62 3.36
CA ASP A 480 -8.99 45.07 2.35
C ASP A 480 -10.13 44.05 2.13
N TYR A 481 -10.12 42.93 2.87
CA TYR A 481 -11.13 41.89 2.78
C TYR A 481 -12.22 42.08 3.86
N LYS A 482 -13.48 42.19 3.43
CA LYS A 482 -14.65 42.42 4.30
C LYS A 482 -14.44 43.64 5.22
N ASP A 483 -14.82 43.55 6.49
CA ASP A 483 -14.70 44.58 7.53
C ASP A 483 -13.44 44.41 8.39
N SER A 484 -12.40 43.71 7.90
CA SER A 484 -11.15 43.48 8.63
C SER A 484 -10.51 44.78 9.11
N ALA A 485 -10.53 45.85 8.30
CA ALA A 485 -10.07 47.18 8.68
C ALA A 485 -10.80 47.75 9.92
N GLU A 486 -12.10 47.50 10.06
CA GLU A 486 -12.86 47.95 11.24
C GLU A 486 -12.45 47.20 12.50
N TYR A 487 -12.14 45.91 12.40
CA TYR A 487 -11.63 45.14 13.53
C TYR A 487 -10.24 45.60 13.96
N LEU A 488 -9.36 45.95 13.02
CA LEU A 488 -8.05 46.54 13.34
C LEU A 488 -8.19 47.84 14.14
N ASP A 489 -9.13 48.71 13.76
CA ASP A 489 -9.42 49.94 14.50
C ASP A 489 -9.97 49.67 15.91
N LYS A 490 -10.85 48.66 16.05
CA LYS A 490 -11.38 48.23 17.35
C LYS A 490 -10.26 47.66 18.25
N ILE A 491 -9.38 46.81 17.70
CA ILE A 491 -8.23 46.25 18.43
C ILE A 491 -7.32 47.36 18.95
N LYS A 492 -6.97 48.32 18.09
CA LYS A 492 -6.07 49.43 18.45
C LYS A 492 -6.61 50.22 19.65
N LYS A 493 -7.90 50.56 19.64
CA LYS A 493 -8.56 51.27 20.77
C LYS A 493 -8.48 50.47 22.07
N ILE A 494 -8.68 49.15 22.02
CA ILE A 494 -8.60 48.29 23.21
C ILE A 494 -7.18 48.25 23.75
N GLN A 495 -6.16 48.13 22.88
CA GLN A 495 -4.76 48.12 23.29
C GLN A 495 -4.36 49.45 23.95
N GLU A 496 -4.77 50.59 23.39
CA GLU A 496 -4.55 51.92 23.98
C GLU A 496 -5.18 52.03 25.39
N GLN A 497 -6.40 51.51 25.57
CA GLN A 497 -7.07 51.49 26.87
C GLN A 497 -6.33 50.59 27.88
N GLN A 498 -5.93 49.38 27.50
CA GLN A 498 -5.20 48.45 28.36
C GLN A 498 -3.85 49.02 28.80
N GLU A 499 -3.15 49.72 27.92
CA GLU A 499 -1.89 50.37 28.26
C GLU A 499 -2.09 51.53 29.25
N ALA A 500 -3.16 52.33 29.07
CA ALA A 500 -3.53 53.39 30.00
C ALA A 500 -3.89 52.83 31.40
N GLU A 501 -4.68 51.76 31.47
CA GLU A 501 -5.04 51.07 32.72
C GLU A 501 -3.80 50.49 33.42
N LYS A 502 -2.88 49.88 32.68
CA LYS A 502 -1.62 49.35 33.21
C LYS A 502 -0.74 50.46 33.80
N LYS A 503 -0.66 51.63 33.13
CA LYS A 503 0.07 52.80 33.63
C LYS A 503 -0.57 53.37 34.91
N ALA A 504 -1.90 53.40 34.98
CA ALA A 504 -2.63 53.83 36.18
C ALA A 504 -2.42 52.85 37.37
N ALA A 505 -2.52 51.54 37.15
CA ALA A 505 -2.28 50.52 38.18
C ALA A 505 -0.83 50.50 38.70
N ALA A 506 0.15 50.76 37.82
CA ALA A 506 1.54 50.89 38.23
C ALA A 506 1.76 52.11 39.15
N ALA A 507 1.06 53.22 38.88
CA ALA A 507 1.13 54.44 39.69
C ALA A 507 0.51 54.26 41.10
N GLU A 508 -0.61 53.54 41.23
CA GLU A 508 -1.29 53.29 42.51
C GLU A 508 -0.54 52.33 43.45
N SER A 509 0.41 51.53 42.95
CA SER A 509 1.11 50.50 43.74
C SER A 509 2.37 50.96 44.50
N SER A 510 2.73 52.24 44.45
CA SER A 510 4.01 52.76 44.97
C SER A 510 3.91 53.37 46.39
N VAL A 511 4.12 52.56 47.44
CA VAL A 511 4.29 53.10 48.81
C VAL A 511 5.59 53.91 48.89
N SER A 512 5.55 55.20 49.25
CA SER A 512 6.73 56.07 49.28
C SER A 512 7.65 55.80 50.48
N LEU A 513 8.92 56.23 50.43
CA LEU A 513 9.80 56.20 51.62
C LEU A 513 9.18 57.00 52.78
N GLY A 514 8.55 58.14 52.48
CA GLY A 514 7.87 58.98 53.46
C GLY A 514 6.73 58.28 54.19
N GLU A 515 5.95 57.44 53.52
CA GLU A 515 4.89 56.65 54.16
C GLU A 515 5.46 55.58 55.10
N LEU A 516 6.53 54.89 54.68
CA LEU A 516 7.17 53.86 55.50
C LEU A 516 7.89 54.45 56.73
N THR A 517 8.58 55.58 56.58
CA THR A 517 9.24 56.22 57.71
C THR A 517 8.26 56.90 58.66
N SER A 518 7.18 57.50 58.13
CA SER A 518 6.09 58.04 58.97
C SER A 518 5.45 56.94 59.81
N TRP A 519 5.27 55.75 59.25
CA TRP A 519 4.78 54.59 59.98
C TRP A 519 5.72 54.17 61.13
N LEU A 520 7.04 54.25 60.94
CA LEU A 520 8.04 53.91 61.95
C LEU A 520 8.19 54.94 63.08
N ASN A 521 7.71 56.17 62.92
CA ASN A 521 7.83 57.19 63.96
C ASN A 521 7.16 56.76 65.27
N GLY A 522 7.80 57.03 66.42
CA GLY A 522 7.24 56.77 67.74
C GLY A 522 8.07 55.82 68.60
N ASN A 523 7.41 55.13 69.53
CA ASN A 523 8.04 54.16 70.42
C ASN A 523 7.76 52.75 69.91
N TRP A 524 8.71 51.85 70.09
CA TRP A 524 8.56 50.44 69.74
C TRP A 524 9.23 49.56 70.80
N SER A 525 8.69 48.38 71.04
CA SER A 525 9.25 47.44 72.01
C SER A 525 8.98 45.99 71.64
N GLY A 526 9.87 45.09 72.04
CA GLY A 526 9.70 43.66 71.83
C GLY A 526 11.04 42.90 71.85
N ASP A 527 10.98 41.62 72.21
CA ASP A 527 12.14 40.71 72.33
C ASP A 527 13.33 41.32 73.08
N GLY A 528 13.05 42.01 74.20
CA GLY A 528 14.08 42.65 75.04
C GLY A 528 14.69 43.94 74.49
N SER A 529 14.22 44.42 73.33
CA SER A 529 14.64 45.67 72.70
C SER A 529 13.59 46.76 72.87
N TYR A 530 14.04 48.02 72.98
CA TYR A 530 13.16 49.19 73.09
C TYR A 530 13.69 50.36 72.27
N TRP A 531 12.82 50.96 71.47
CA TRP A 531 13.07 52.13 70.63
C TRP A 531 12.23 53.28 71.16
N LYS A 532 12.86 54.40 71.50
CA LYS A 532 12.21 55.58 72.07
C LYS A 532 12.33 56.77 71.15
N ASN A 533 11.21 57.48 70.96
CA ASN A 533 11.16 58.76 70.25
C ASN A 533 11.78 58.68 68.84
N VAL A 534 11.59 57.56 68.13
CA VAL A 534 12.07 57.38 66.76
C VAL A 534 11.39 58.43 65.87
N THR A 535 12.19 59.26 65.20
CA THR A 535 11.71 60.33 64.32
C THR A 535 12.54 60.41 63.05
N PHE A 536 11.89 60.34 61.89
CA PHE A 536 12.53 60.52 60.59
C PHE A 536 12.34 61.95 60.06
N THR A 537 13.44 62.58 59.65
CA THR A 537 13.46 63.91 59.02
C THR A 537 13.88 63.77 57.57
N LYS A 538 13.08 64.29 56.63
CA LYS A 538 13.38 64.22 55.20
C LYS A 538 14.64 65.01 54.85
N ILE A 539 15.54 64.39 54.07
CA ILE A 539 16.69 65.07 53.46
C ILE A 539 16.46 65.22 51.95
N THR A 540 16.14 64.11 51.28
CA THR A 540 15.80 64.05 49.84
C THR A 540 14.58 63.15 49.64
N ASP A 541 14.14 62.95 48.40
CA ASP A 541 12.99 62.08 48.10
C ASP A 541 13.23 60.60 48.49
N ASP A 542 14.49 60.15 48.40
CA ASP A 542 14.90 58.77 48.69
C ASP A 542 15.76 58.62 49.96
N SER A 543 15.94 59.68 50.74
CA SER A 543 16.71 59.62 51.99
C SER A 543 16.12 60.45 53.13
N MET A 544 16.21 59.89 54.34
CA MET A 544 15.77 60.54 55.58
C MET A 544 16.91 60.44 56.60
N MET A 545 17.05 61.44 57.47
CA MET A 545 17.78 61.30 58.73
C MET A 545 16.88 60.65 59.76
N LEU A 546 17.46 59.87 60.66
CA LEU A 546 16.78 59.28 61.81
C LEU A 546 17.38 59.83 63.10
N ASP A 547 16.50 60.21 64.03
CA ASP A 547 16.80 60.56 65.42
C ASP A 547 15.99 59.66 66.38
N GLY A 548 16.53 59.36 67.57
CA GLY A 548 15.90 58.50 68.56
C GLY A 548 16.88 57.73 69.44
N THR A 549 16.34 57.04 70.44
CA THR A 549 17.12 56.16 71.34
C THR A 549 16.80 54.70 71.07
N PHE A 550 17.82 53.92 70.78
CA PHE A 550 17.76 52.47 70.61
C PHE A 550 18.54 51.86 71.78
N THR A 551 18.04 50.79 72.41
CA THR A 551 18.61 50.26 73.66
C THR A 551 20.14 50.11 73.66
N ARG A 552 20.73 50.46 74.82
CA ARG A 552 22.13 50.37 75.28
C ARG A 552 23.10 51.53 75.05
N GLU A 553 22.82 52.51 74.18
CA GLU A 553 23.59 53.77 74.10
C GLU A 553 22.67 54.93 73.65
N SER A 554 22.76 56.09 74.32
CA SER A 554 21.97 57.27 73.98
C SER A 554 22.61 58.07 72.83
N GLY A 555 21.82 58.42 71.80
CA GLY A 555 22.18 59.45 70.81
C GLY A 555 22.78 58.93 69.50
N ARG A 556 22.07 58.03 68.78
CA ARG A 556 22.53 57.53 67.46
C ARG A 556 21.81 58.27 66.33
N VAL A 557 22.56 59.03 65.54
CA VAL A 557 22.07 59.69 64.32
C VAL A 557 22.43 58.83 63.11
N GLY A 558 21.45 58.60 62.22
CA GLY A 558 21.61 57.73 61.06
C GLY A 558 20.82 58.17 59.83
N SER A 559 20.88 57.40 58.74
CA SER A 559 20.10 57.60 57.53
C SER A 559 19.13 56.44 57.25
N ALA A 560 18.08 56.70 56.47
CA ALA A 560 17.09 55.71 56.04
C ALA A 560 16.96 55.68 54.51
N ALA A 561 16.78 54.48 53.96
CA ALA A 561 16.51 54.24 52.54
C ALA A 561 15.45 53.15 52.37
N LYS A 562 14.62 53.27 51.34
CA LYS A 562 13.58 52.27 51.04
C LYS A 562 14.22 51.04 50.40
N ILE A 563 13.90 49.85 50.91
CA ILE A 563 14.31 48.58 50.31
C ILE A 563 13.15 47.98 49.49
N SER A 564 11.92 48.08 49.99
CA SER A 564 10.74 47.51 49.34
C SER A 564 9.47 48.26 49.74
N LYS A 565 8.30 47.81 49.27
CA LYS A 565 6.99 48.38 49.66
C LYS A 565 6.67 48.29 51.15
N SER A 566 7.40 47.48 51.91
CA SER A 566 7.19 47.28 53.35
C SER A 566 8.47 47.31 54.16
N SER A 567 9.62 47.59 53.56
CA SER A 567 10.91 47.51 54.25
C SER A 567 11.76 48.76 54.08
N VAL A 568 12.37 49.18 55.18
CA VAL A 568 13.27 50.33 55.27
C VAL A 568 14.61 49.87 55.82
N GLN A 569 15.69 50.29 55.18
CA GLN A 569 17.05 50.19 55.70
C GLN A 569 17.34 51.42 56.56
N LEU A 570 17.95 51.22 57.71
CA LEU A 570 18.49 52.24 58.59
C LEU A 570 19.99 52.01 58.72
N VAL A 571 20.79 53.08 58.69
CA VAL A 571 22.25 53.00 58.81
C VAL A 571 22.72 54.01 59.85
N PHE A 572 23.39 53.54 60.90
CA PHE A 572 23.93 54.36 61.99
C PHE A 572 25.46 54.36 61.94
N ASN A 573 26.10 55.52 62.10
CA ASN A 573 27.54 55.59 62.30
C ASN A 573 27.83 55.53 63.80
N ILE A 574 28.70 54.60 64.22
CA ILE A 574 28.95 54.31 65.64
C ILE A 574 30.22 55.00 66.13
N ASP A 575 31.20 55.24 65.26
CA ASP A 575 32.42 55.96 65.60
C ASP A 575 33.08 56.67 64.39
N ALA A 576 34.16 57.40 64.66
CA ALA A 576 34.95 58.11 63.65
C ALA A 576 35.79 57.18 62.75
N PHE A 577 35.85 55.87 63.05
CA PHE A 577 36.66 54.88 62.34
C PHE A 577 35.86 54.08 61.30
N GLY A 578 34.60 54.47 61.06
CA GLY A 578 33.78 53.93 59.97
C GLY A 578 32.94 52.71 60.36
N PHE A 579 32.77 52.43 61.65
CA PHE A 579 31.87 51.37 62.11
C PHE A 579 30.41 51.77 61.89
N LYS A 580 29.63 50.87 61.29
CA LYS A 580 28.21 51.11 60.95
C LYS A 580 27.31 50.00 61.45
N ASP A 581 26.21 50.37 62.07
CA ASP A 581 25.10 49.45 62.31
C ASP A 581 24.07 49.61 61.19
N ILE A 582 23.74 48.51 60.52
CA ILE A 582 22.68 48.45 59.50
C ILE A 582 21.50 47.71 60.12
N ILE A 583 20.32 48.32 60.04
CA ILE A 583 19.07 47.76 60.52
C ILE A 583 18.09 47.69 59.36
N VAL A 584 17.49 46.53 59.11
CA VAL A 584 16.38 46.42 58.16
C VAL A 584 15.11 46.19 58.94
N VAL A 585 14.16 47.11 58.79
CA VAL A 585 12.84 47.04 59.41
C VAL A 585 11.82 46.69 58.35
N THR A 586 11.04 45.65 58.59
CA THR A 586 9.96 45.21 57.70
C THR A 586 8.63 45.33 58.43
N LYS A 587 7.70 46.10 57.86
CA LYS A 587 6.31 46.21 58.30
C LYS A 587 5.60 44.88 58.12
N THR A 588 5.16 44.29 59.22
CA THR A 588 4.35 43.05 59.23
C THR A 588 2.88 43.32 59.54
N GLY A 589 2.56 44.50 60.06
CA GLY A 589 1.20 44.97 60.36
C GLY A 589 1.19 46.47 60.66
N GLU A 590 0.03 47.04 60.99
CA GLU A 590 -0.08 48.48 61.27
C GLU A 590 0.70 48.90 62.52
N ASN A 591 0.75 48.04 63.55
CA ASN A 591 1.47 48.27 64.80
C ASN A 591 2.54 47.20 65.08
N SER A 592 2.98 46.45 64.05
CA SER A 592 3.96 45.38 64.20
C SER A 592 5.03 45.41 63.10
N ALA A 593 6.26 45.09 63.49
CA ALA A 593 7.42 45.06 62.61
C ALA A 593 8.35 43.89 62.95
N THR A 594 9.16 43.49 61.99
CA THR A 594 10.34 42.64 62.23
C THR A 594 11.61 43.41 61.91
N VAL A 595 12.63 43.22 62.72
CA VAL A 595 13.91 43.89 62.57
C VAL A 595 15.04 42.88 62.43
N LYS A 596 15.98 43.17 61.55
CA LYS A 596 17.26 42.47 61.44
C LYS A 596 18.41 43.46 61.59
N PHE A 597 19.45 43.06 62.30
CA PHE A 597 20.57 43.92 62.67
C PHE A 597 21.91 43.34 62.21
N TRP A 598 22.79 44.21 61.72
CA TRP A 598 24.16 43.88 61.33
C TRP A 598 25.13 44.97 61.81
N SER A 599 26.19 44.58 62.52
CA SER A 599 27.32 45.47 62.82
C SER A 599 28.46 45.25 61.81
N VAL A 600 28.82 46.33 61.12
CA VAL A 600 29.88 46.37 60.11
C VAL A 600 31.10 47.07 60.67
N THR A 601 32.25 46.40 60.59
CA THR A 601 33.56 46.90 61.05
C THR A 601 34.52 47.00 59.87
N GLY A 602 35.69 47.63 60.06
CA GLY A 602 36.74 47.68 59.03
C GLY A 602 37.24 46.32 58.53
N GLU A 603 37.01 45.24 59.30
CA GLU A 603 37.34 43.85 58.95
C GLU A 603 36.16 43.07 58.32
N GLY A 604 34.98 43.71 58.14
CA GLY A 604 33.76 43.09 57.64
C GLY A 604 32.63 42.99 58.68
N ILE A 605 31.58 42.21 58.36
CA ILE A 605 30.40 42.00 59.21
C ILE A 605 30.80 41.09 60.39
N LYS A 606 30.83 41.62 61.62
CA LYS A 606 31.27 40.86 62.81
C LYS A 606 30.17 40.08 63.54
N GLY A 607 28.90 40.34 63.24
CA GLY A 607 27.79 39.66 63.88
C GLY A 607 26.50 39.76 63.06
N LYS A 608 25.74 38.65 63.02
CA LYS A 608 24.39 38.53 62.46
C LYS A 608 23.55 37.86 63.55
N ALA A 609 22.53 38.54 64.07
CA ALA A 609 21.61 37.93 65.03
C ALA A 609 20.18 38.46 64.88
N ASP A 610 19.28 37.48 64.93
CA ASP A 610 17.86 37.42 65.27
C ASP A 610 16.85 38.37 64.61
N ILE A 611 15.72 37.78 64.22
CA ILE A 611 14.49 38.50 63.86
C ILE A 611 13.90 39.01 65.16
N ILE A 612 14.01 40.30 65.41
CA ILE A 612 13.38 40.97 66.57
C ILE A 612 11.97 41.36 66.15
N HIS A 613 10.96 40.89 66.88
CA HIS A 613 9.59 41.32 66.71
C HIS A 613 9.37 42.59 67.54
N LEU A 614 8.99 43.68 66.87
CA LEU A 614 8.64 44.94 67.52
C LEU A 614 7.14 45.19 67.40
N ASN A 615 6.55 45.68 68.47
CA ASN A 615 5.21 46.25 68.49
C ASN A 615 5.28 47.70 68.98
N ARG A 616 4.38 48.53 68.47
CA ARG A 616 4.32 49.97 68.77
C ARG A 616 3.81 50.27 70.18
#